data_AF-A0A1J0RBI4-F1
#
_entry.id   AF-A0A1J0RBI4-F1
#
_cell.length_a   1.000
_cell.length_b   1.000
_cell.length_c   1.000
_cell.angle_alpha   90.00
_cell.angle_beta   90.00
_cell.angle_gamma   90.00
#
_symmetry.space_group_name_H-M   'P 1'
#
loop_
_entity.id
_entity.type
_entity.pdbx_description
1 polymer ?
#
loop_
_entity_poly.entity_id
_entity_poly.type
_entity_poly.pdbx_seq_one_letter_code
_entity_poly.pdbx_strand_id
1 'polypeptide(L)'
;MTTAAEYRSAVAATLALLLAGTGRAVQPAANPKTLCDTPCKCAARISRRGELYVARYNSALNQQLANEKALAKMKLALVAGDTDLKKKLAPVVQAAATLVAKCSRQLALAQEPIIKAFQTAMTAAALYRSVHAVTKIGGSFKIQRSSNTNTEIANLVTKTLGQAQATKCEEPQYNPNTYPEPTLAADSEEQAPPPGKLNSNLYVKCVETGSASFTDKQLGNSGSLETNLTFEQAKSTLTTDWDTQSHTKFHTLSTCELDILCDNASDAHKQLQALAAEHKLDSCNKDISDYTNIAGQGDWDLFALKALLGKTEKESTTGKTGIQNAAAAAAYGTGRTTFTTNVWRKIEQTKVPTGENGNETLKEISTL
;
A
#
# COMPACT_ATOMS: atom_id res chain seq x y z
N MET A 1 18.16 28.00 -7.00
CA MET A 1 18.88 26.82 -6.47
C MET A 1 18.12 26.36 -5.24
N THR A 2 17.11 25.51 -5.46
CA THR A 2 16.33 24.88 -4.39
C THR A 2 17.20 23.81 -3.73
N THR A 3 17.28 23.82 -2.41
CA THR A 3 18.16 22.91 -1.68
C THR A 3 17.55 21.51 -1.59
N ALA A 4 18.38 20.47 -1.49
CA ALA A 4 17.91 19.09 -1.33
C ALA A 4 17.00 18.87 -0.10
N ALA A 5 17.01 19.80 0.86
CA ALA A 5 16.13 19.82 2.03
C ALA A 5 14.69 20.26 1.69
N GLU A 6 14.52 21.23 0.78
CA GLU A 6 13.19 21.74 0.38
C GLU A 6 12.40 20.71 -0.44
N TYR A 7 13.10 19.95 -1.30
CA TYR A 7 12.50 18.85 -2.07
C TYR A 7 12.03 17.70 -1.16
N ARG A 8 12.74 17.43 -0.07
CA ARG A 8 12.35 16.42 0.93
C ARG A 8 11.12 16.86 1.72
N SER A 9 11.01 18.15 2.05
CA SER A 9 9.92 18.71 2.85
C SER A 9 8.59 18.78 2.09
N ALA A 10 8.60 19.20 0.82
CA ALA A 10 7.39 19.30 0.01
C ALA A 10 6.80 17.92 -0.32
N VAL A 11 7.64 16.92 -0.54
CA VAL A 11 7.19 15.57 -0.95
C VAL A 11 6.85 14.67 0.23
N ALA A 12 7.50 14.84 1.39
CA ALA A 12 7.05 14.23 2.63
C ALA A 12 5.64 14.70 3.01
N ALA A 13 5.31 15.97 2.76
CA ALA A 13 3.95 16.49 2.95
C ALA A 13 2.94 15.83 2.00
N THR A 14 3.30 15.60 0.72
CA THR A 14 2.42 14.91 -0.24
C THR A 14 2.13 13.46 0.17
N LEU A 15 3.12 12.75 0.74
CA LEU A 15 2.93 11.37 1.19
C LEU A 15 2.24 11.25 2.57
N ALA A 16 2.45 12.23 3.46
CA ALA A 16 1.77 12.30 4.75
C ALA A 16 0.27 12.66 4.60
N LEU A 17 -0.09 13.50 3.62
CA LEU A 17 -1.48 13.82 3.27
C LEU A 17 -2.27 12.60 2.76
N LEU A 18 -1.60 11.57 2.23
CA LEU A 18 -2.25 10.37 1.71
C LEU A 18 -2.73 9.39 2.81
N LEU A 19 -2.29 9.55 4.07
CA LEU A 19 -2.52 8.57 5.15
C LEU A 19 -3.27 9.13 6.37
N ALA A 20 -4.10 10.16 6.20
CA ALA A 20 -5.00 10.60 7.26
C ALA A 20 -6.12 9.56 7.50
N GLY A 21 -5.79 8.43 8.14
CA GLY A 21 -6.77 7.43 8.56
C GLY A 21 -6.21 6.04 8.87
N THR A 22 -6.55 5.56 10.07
CA THR A 22 -6.66 4.16 10.49
C THR A 22 -5.40 3.42 10.97
N GLY A 23 -5.16 3.49 12.28
CA GLY A 23 -4.49 2.39 12.99
C GLY A 23 -5.50 1.27 13.27
N ARG A 24 -5.22 0.04 12.84
CA ARG A 24 -6.03 -1.16 13.11
C ARG A 24 -5.13 -2.36 13.41
N ALA A 25 -5.65 -3.28 14.23
CA ALA A 25 -4.91 -4.44 14.73
C ALA A 25 -4.71 -5.52 13.64
N VAL A 26 -3.56 -6.18 13.67
CA VAL A 26 -3.18 -7.27 12.77
C VAL A 26 -3.94 -8.55 13.14
N GLN A 27 -4.68 -9.12 12.20
CA GLN A 27 -5.33 -10.44 12.33
C GLN A 27 -4.55 -11.52 11.54
N PRO A 28 -4.65 -12.80 11.93
CA PRO A 28 -3.92 -13.89 11.27
C PRO A 28 -4.29 -14.05 9.78
N ALA A 29 -3.34 -14.57 9.01
CA ALA A 29 -3.43 -14.71 7.56
C ALA A 29 -4.61 -15.60 7.13
N ALA A 30 -5.58 -15.02 6.43
CA ALA A 30 -6.61 -15.77 5.74
C ALA A 30 -6.08 -16.37 4.43
N ASN A 31 -6.79 -17.37 3.87
CA ASN A 31 -6.47 -17.95 2.57
C ASN A 31 -6.45 -16.84 1.49
N PRO A 32 -5.34 -16.67 0.73
CA PRO A 32 -5.23 -15.62 -0.28
C PRO A 32 -6.37 -15.61 -1.30
N LYS A 33 -6.93 -16.80 -1.64
CA LYS A 33 -8.03 -16.93 -2.60
C LYS A 33 -9.34 -16.28 -2.16
N THR A 34 -9.60 -16.19 -0.86
CA THR A 34 -10.87 -15.66 -0.33
C THR A 34 -10.83 -14.17 -0.02
N LEU A 35 -9.66 -13.55 -0.12
CA LEU A 35 -9.49 -12.13 0.17
C LEU A 35 -10.06 -11.26 -0.96
N CYS A 36 -10.02 -11.73 -2.21
CA CYS A 36 -10.41 -10.97 -3.39
C CYS A 36 -11.39 -11.78 -4.26
N ASP A 37 -12.58 -12.07 -3.73
CA ASP A 37 -13.64 -12.85 -4.41
C ASP A 37 -14.80 -11.96 -4.93
N THR A 38 -15.01 -10.77 -4.38
CA THR A 38 -15.94 -9.76 -4.89
C THR A 38 -15.19 -8.50 -5.33
N PRO A 39 -15.71 -7.72 -6.31
CA PRO A 39 -15.06 -6.48 -6.74
C PRO A 39 -14.79 -5.51 -5.58
N CYS A 40 -15.72 -5.38 -4.63
CA CYS A 40 -15.52 -4.50 -3.47
C CYS A 40 -14.40 -4.99 -2.54
N LYS A 41 -14.32 -6.29 -2.26
CA LYS A 41 -13.22 -6.85 -1.46
C LYS A 41 -11.87 -6.75 -2.19
N CYS A 42 -11.85 -6.92 -3.50
CA CYS A 42 -10.67 -6.70 -4.33
C CYS A 42 -10.18 -5.25 -4.30
N ALA A 43 -11.10 -4.29 -4.43
CA ALA A 43 -10.78 -2.87 -4.29
C ALA A 43 -10.17 -2.56 -2.92
N ALA A 44 -10.76 -3.11 -1.84
CA ALA A 44 -10.24 -2.94 -0.49
C ALA A 44 -8.84 -3.54 -0.33
N ARG A 45 -8.62 -4.77 -0.82
CA ARG A 45 -7.33 -5.46 -0.69
C ARG A 45 -6.22 -4.69 -1.37
N ILE A 46 -6.42 -4.31 -2.63
CA ILE A 46 -5.36 -3.69 -3.42
C ILE A 46 -5.02 -2.29 -2.91
N SER A 47 -6.01 -1.50 -2.47
CA SER A 47 -5.77 -0.22 -1.78
C SER A 47 -4.94 -0.40 -0.52
N ARG A 48 -5.30 -1.33 0.37
CA ARG A 48 -4.54 -1.56 1.62
C ARG A 48 -3.11 -2.03 1.37
N ARG A 49 -2.89 -2.86 0.34
CA ARG A 49 -1.54 -3.25 -0.07
C ARG A 49 -0.72 -2.03 -0.49
N GLY A 50 -1.31 -1.10 -1.24
CA GLY A 50 -0.69 0.19 -1.55
C GLY A 50 -0.38 1.02 -0.30
N GLU A 51 -1.36 1.18 0.60
CA GLU A 51 -1.25 1.93 1.85
C GLU A 51 -0.16 1.38 2.77
N LEU A 52 0.04 0.06 2.83
CA LEU A 52 1.12 -0.59 3.57
C LEU A 52 2.49 -0.01 3.21
N TYR A 53 2.80 0.11 1.91
CA TYR A 53 4.10 0.62 1.46
C TYR A 53 4.27 2.10 1.77
N VAL A 54 3.21 2.90 1.68
CA VAL A 54 3.24 4.32 2.07
C VAL A 54 3.48 4.45 3.58
N ALA A 55 2.79 3.65 4.40
CA ALA A 55 2.95 3.67 5.85
C ALA A 55 4.38 3.28 6.27
N ARG A 56 4.96 2.28 5.60
CA ARG A 56 6.36 1.88 5.82
C ARG A 56 7.33 2.98 5.43
N TYR A 57 7.12 3.64 4.29
CA TYR A 57 7.96 4.75 3.88
C TYR A 57 7.94 5.88 4.91
N ASN A 58 6.76 6.26 5.40
CA ASN A 58 6.62 7.31 6.41
C ASN A 58 7.25 6.92 7.75
N SER A 59 7.10 5.66 8.17
CA SER A 59 7.78 5.15 9.38
C SER A 59 9.31 5.20 9.22
N ALA A 60 9.84 4.76 8.09
CA ALA A 60 11.27 4.82 7.78
C ALA A 60 11.79 6.26 7.71
N LEU A 61 11.01 7.19 7.17
CA LEU A 61 11.35 8.62 7.15
C LEU A 61 11.42 9.21 8.55
N ASN A 62 10.44 8.91 9.41
CA ASN A 62 10.45 9.36 10.80
C ASN A 62 11.65 8.80 11.58
N GLN A 63 11.97 7.51 11.38
CA GLN A 63 13.14 6.91 12.01
C GLN A 63 14.44 7.53 11.47
N GLN A 64 14.53 7.85 10.17
CA GLN A 64 15.67 8.56 9.61
C GLN A 64 15.86 9.94 10.27
N LEU A 65 14.79 10.70 10.47
CA LEU A 65 14.86 12.00 11.16
C LEU A 65 15.33 11.84 12.61
N ALA A 66 14.82 10.83 13.32
CA ALA A 66 15.28 10.51 14.67
C ALA A 66 16.78 10.13 14.69
N ASN A 67 17.22 9.31 13.74
CA ASN A 67 18.62 8.91 13.60
C ASN A 67 19.53 10.09 13.20
N GLU A 68 19.07 11.03 12.36
CA GLU A 68 19.82 12.24 12.03
C GLU A 68 20.00 13.14 13.27
N LYS A 69 18.95 13.31 14.08
CA LYS A 69 19.02 14.03 15.36
C LYS A 69 20.00 13.34 16.32
N ALA A 70 19.88 12.01 16.48
CA ALA A 70 20.77 11.22 17.32
C ALA A 70 22.24 11.34 16.86
N LEU A 71 22.51 11.29 15.56
CA LEU A 71 23.86 11.44 15.02
C LEU A 71 24.42 12.85 15.28
N ALA A 72 23.59 13.89 15.18
CA ALA A 72 24.00 15.25 15.53
C ALA A 72 24.38 15.35 17.01
N LYS A 73 23.59 14.76 17.92
CA LYS A 73 23.93 14.67 19.35
C LYS A 73 25.26 13.96 19.59
N MET A 74 25.50 12.82 18.93
CA MET A 74 26.77 12.10 19.04
C MET A 74 27.96 12.94 18.54
N LYS A 75 27.80 13.67 17.42
CA LYS A 75 28.85 14.56 16.88
C LYS A 75 29.16 15.71 17.83
N LEU A 76 28.14 16.33 18.44
CA LEU A 76 28.32 17.36 19.46
C LEU A 76 29.09 16.81 20.68
N ALA A 77 28.71 15.64 21.18
CA ALA A 77 29.42 14.98 22.28
C ALA A 77 30.84 14.56 21.90
N LEU A 78 31.09 14.20 20.64
CA LEU A 78 32.44 13.91 20.15
C LEU A 78 33.34 15.16 20.16
N VAL A 79 32.78 16.37 20.04
CA VAL A 79 33.55 17.62 20.12
C VAL A 79 33.71 18.09 21.56
N ALA A 80 32.62 18.10 22.34
CA ALA A 80 32.57 18.69 23.68
C ALA A 80 32.88 17.72 24.83
N GLY A 81 32.78 16.41 24.60
CA GLY A 81 32.97 15.38 25.61
C GLY A 81 34.42 15.26 26.11
N ASP A 82 34.57 14.57 27.24
CA ASP A 82 35.89 14.21 27.76
C ASP A 82 36.63 13.21 26.85
N THR A 83 37.93 13.03 27.09
CA THR A 83 38.79 12.15 26.28
C THR A 83 38.34 10.68 26.26
N ASP A 84 37.76 10.18 27.36
CA ASP A 84 37.25 8.80 27.44
C ASP A 84 36.01 8.64 26.55
N LEU A 85 35.06 9.56 26.66
CA LEU A 85 33.85 9.58 25.84
C LEU A 85 34.19 9.74 24.35
N LYS A 86 35.13 10.61 24.00
CA LYS A 86 35.60 10.81 22.63
C LYS A 86 36.14 9.51 22.00
N LYS A 87 37.00 8.80 22.73
CA LYS A 87 37.54 7.50 22.28
C LYS A 87 36.44 6.47 22.06
N LYS A 88 35.45 6.43 22.96
CA LYS A 88 34.30 5.50 22.86
C LYS A 88 33.35 5.87 21.73
N LEU A 89 33.17 7.16 21.43
CA LEU A 89 32.24 7.66 20.42
C LEU A 89 32.76 7.61 18.99
N ALA A 90 34.06 7.76 18.76
CA ALA A 90 34.61 7.79 17.40
C ALA A 90 34.14 6.63 16.49
N PRO A 91 34.23 5.34 16.90
CA PRO A 91 33.69 4.24 16.08
C PRO A 91 32.16 4.24 15.99
N VAL A 92 31.46 4.69 17.03
CA VAL A 92 29.99 4.79 17.07
C VAL A 92 29.48 5.81 16.06
N VAL A 93 30.07 7.01 16.04
CA VAL A 93 29.68 8.09 15.13
C VAL A 93 29.89 7.68 13.67
N GLN A 94 31.01 7.03 13.35
CA GLN A 94 31.28 6.58 11.97
C GLN A 94 30.28 5.52 11.50
N ALA A 95 30.01 4.51 12.34
CA ALA A 95 29.08 3.44 12.00
C ALA A 95 27.63 3.95 11.92
N ALA A 96 27.22 4.82 12.85
CA ALA A 96 25.93 5.51 12.81
C ALA A 96 25.78 6.38 11.55
N ALA A 97 26.81 7.15 11.19
CA ALA A 97 26.80 7.95 9.96
C ALA A 97 26.66 7.10 8.70
N THR A 98 27.34 5.95 8.66
CA THR A 98 27.22 4.96 7.57
C THR A 98 25.79 4.46 7.44
N LEU A 99 25.14 4.14 8.57
CA LEU A 99 23.76 3.65 8.60
C LEU A 99 22.75 4.71 8.17
N VAL A 100 22.89 5.94 8.67
CA VAL A 100 22.07 7.10 8.29
C VAL A 100 22.19 7.38 6.78
N ALA A 101 23.40 7.31 6.23
CA ALA A 101 23.62 7.49 4.79
C ALA A 101 22.98 6.37 3.95
N LYS A 102 23.08 5.10 4.39
CA LYS A 102 22.42 3.96 3.74
C LYS A 102 20.90 4.12 3.74
N CYS A 103 20.29 4.47 4.87
CA CYS A 103 18.85 4.71 4.93
C CYS A 103 18.43 5.88 4.02
N SER A 104 19.16 7.00 4.03
CA SER A 104 18.85 8.14 3.14
C SER A 104 18.85 7.73 1.66
N ARG A 105 19.80 6.88 1.25
CA ARG A 105 19.85 6.32 -0.11
C ARG A 105 18.68 5.38 -0.39
N GLN A 106 18.32 4.51 0.56
CA GLN A 106 17.18 3.59 0.41
C GLN A 106 15.86 4.36 0.26
N LEU A 107 15.63 5.40 1.07
CA LEU A 107 14.46 6.28 0.95
C LEU A 107 14.40 6.95 -0.44
N ALA A 108 15.52 7.53 -0.90
CA ALA A 108 15.57 8.19 -2.21
C ALA A 108 15.25 7.23 -3.37
N LEU A 109 15.72 5.98 -3.30
CA LEU A 109 15.47 4.98 -4.34
C LEU A 109 14.07 4.36 -4.27
N ALA A 110 13.44 4.33 -3.10
CA ALA A 110 12.12 3.73 -2.91
C ALA A 110 10.95 4.69 -3.21
N GLN A 111 11.19 5.99 -3.18
CA GLN A 111 10.14 7.02 -3.22
C GLN A 111 9.25 6.94 -4.47
N GLU A 112 9.83 7.05 -5.66
CA GLU A 112 9.08 7.05 -6.92
C GLU A 112 8.38 5.70 -7.18
N PRO A 113 9.05 4.53 -7.01
CA PRO A 113 8.39 3.23 -7.11
C PRO A 113 7.18 3.08 -6.18
N ILE A 114 7.27 3.57 -4.93
CA ILE A 114 6.16 3.52 -3.97
C ILE A 114 5.00 4.39 -4.44
N ILE A 115 5.27 5.63 -4.88
CA ILE A 115 4.23 6.53 -5.41
C ILE A 115 3.51 5.89 -6.60
N LYS A 116 4.27 5.34 -7.55
CA LYS A 116 3.73 4.71 -8.76
C LYS A 116 2.88 3.48 -8.43
N ALA A 117 3.37 2.60 -7.56
CA ALA A 117 2.61 1.42 -7.13
C ALA A 117 1.33 1.81 -6.38
N PHE A 118 1.40 2.81 -5.51
CA PHE A 118 0.22 3.33 -4.80
C PHE A 118 -0.81 3.89 -5.77
N GLN A 119 -0.41 4.72 -6.73
CA GLN A 119 -1.31 5.25 -7.75
C GLN A 119 -1.95 4.15 -8.59
N THR A 120 -1.16 3.17 -9.04
CA THR A 120 -1.66 2.03 -9.83
C THR A 120 -2.64 1.18 -9.00
N ALA A 121 -2.34 0.94 -7.73
CA ALA A 121 -3.22 0.24 -6.80
C ALA A 121 -4.54 0.98 -6.57
N MET A 122 -4.51 2.30 -6.37
CA MET A 122 -5.71 3.12 -6.18
C MET A 122 -6.55 3.22 -7.46
N THR A 123 -5.92 3.28 -8.63
CA THR A 123 -6.61 3.19 -9.92
C THR A 123 -7.31 1.84 -10.09
N ALA A 124 -6.60 0.73 -9.84
CA ALA A 124 -7.21 -0.60 -9.88
C ALA A 124 -8.36 -0.75 -8.88
N ALA A 125 -8.22 -0.21 -7.67
CA ALA A 125 -9.29 -0.19 -6.67
C ALA A 125 -10.52 0.59 -7.14
N ALA A 126 -10.32 1.76 -7.77
CA ALA A 126 -11.41 2.54 -8.36
C ALA A 126 -12.11 1.76 -9.48
N LEU A 127 -11.36 1.09 -10.36
CA LEU A 127 -11.93 0.27 -11.43
C LEU A 127 -12.72 -0.92 -10.89
N TYR A 128 -12.27 -1.59 -9.83
CA TYR A 128 -13.05 -2.63 -9.16
C TYR A 128 -14.36 -2.09 -8.57
N ARG A 129 -14.37 -0.88 -8.00
CA ARG A 129 -15.61 -0.22 -7.57
C ARG A 129 -16.51 0.08 -8.76
N SER A 130 -15.94 0.47 -9.91
CA SER A 130 -16.71 0.66 -11.15
C SER A 130 -17.30 -0.65 -11.67
N VAL A 131 -16.57 -1.77 -11.64
CA VAL A 131 -17.13 -3.10 -11.92
C VAL A 131 -18.36 -3.35 -11.06
N HIS A 132 -18.24 -3.15 -9.73
CA HIS A 132 -19.39 -3.30 -8.84
C HIS A 132 -20.56 -2.39 -9.24
N ALA A 133 -20.29 -1.11 -9.52
CA ALA A 133 -21.32 -0.16 -9.94
C ALA A 133 -22.03 -0.59 -11.23
N VAL A 134 -21.29 -1.12 -12.21
CA VAL A 134 -21.87 -1.62 -13.47
C VAL A 134 -22.79 -2.82 -13.23
N THR A 135 -22.48 -3.70 -12.26
CA THR A 135 -23.41 -4.79 -11.90
C THR A 135 -24.75 -4.31 -11.33
N LYS A 136 -24.86 -3.03 -10.96
CA LYS A 136 -26.10 -2.40 -10.47
C LYS A 136 -26.84 -1.62 -11.54
N ILE A 137 -26.31 -1.58 -12.77
CA ILE A 137 -27.02 -1.09 -13.94
C ILE A 137 -27.90 -2.22 -14.46
N GLY A 138 -29.16 -1.92 -14.74
CA GLY A 138 -30.06 -2.88 -15.35
C GLY A 138 -31.42 -2.29 -15.61
N GLY A 139 -32.46 -3.08 -15.37
CA GLY A 139 -33.86 -2.67 -15.56
C GLY A 139 -34.46 -3.26 -16.83
N SER A 140 -35.67 -2.81 -17.13
CA SER A 140 -36.48 -3.38 -18.19
C SER A 140 -37.11 -2.31 -19.09
N PHE A 141 -37.31 -2.70 -20.33
CA PHE A 141 -38.07 -1.95 -21.31
C PHE A 141 -39.21 -2.83 -21.80
N LYS A 142 -40.45 -2.34 -21.66
CA LYS A 142 -41.62 -3.08 -22.11
C LYS A 142 -42.45 -2.22 -23.06
N ILE A 143 -42.70 -2.76 -24.25
CA ILE A 143 -43.57 -2.15 -25.26
C ILE A 143 -44.73 -3.09 -25.57
N GLN A 144 -45.93 -2.55 -25.53
CA GLN A 144 -47.14 -3.27 -25.92
C GLN A 144 -47.52 -2.88 -27.34
N ARG A 145 -47.92 -3.86 -28.15
CA ARG A 145 -48.46 -3.57 -29.47
C ARG A 145 -49.89 -3.04 -29.32
N SER A 146 -50.23 -2.02 -30.11
CA SER A 146 -51.62 -1.59 -30.29
C SER A 146 -52.17 -2.16 -31.60
N SER A 147 -53.49 -2.14 -31.77
CA SER A 147 -54.16 -2.58 -33.00
C SER A 147 -53.87 -1.70 -34.22
N ASN A 148 -53.17 -0.57 -34.04
CA ASN A 148 -52.86 0.38 -35.10
C ASN A 148 -51.52 0.02 -35.78
N THR A 149 -51.30 0.48 -37.01
CA THR A 149 -50.06 0.27 -37.77
C THR A 149 -48.83 0.95 -37.13
N ASN A 150 -49.05 1.93 -36.26
CA ASN A 150 -48.01 2.64 -35.53
C ASN A 150 -48.10 2.33 -34.03
N THR A 151 -46.95 2.13 -33.38
CA THR A 151 -46.89 1.99 -31.92
C THR A 151 -46.81 3.37 -31.26
N GLU A 152 -47.85 3.76 -30.55
CA GLU A 152 -47.89 5.03 -29.83
C GLU A 152 -47.01 5.00 -28.57
N ILE A 153 -46.46 6.16 -28.17
CA ILE A 153 -45.63 6.33 -26.96
C ILE A 153 -46.34 5.88 -25.69
N ALA A 154 -47.68 5.99 -25.64
CA ALA A 154 -48.50 5.53 -24.52
C ALA A 154 -48.38 4.01 -24.29
N ASN A 155 -47.99 3.23 -25.31
CA ASN A 155 -47.81 1.78 -25.20
C ASN A 155 -46.43 1.38 -24.65
N LEU A 156 -45.60 2.34 -24.26
CA LEU A 156 -44.36 2.09 -23.52
C LEU A 156 -44.68 1.92 -22.03
N VAL A 157 -44.80 0.66 -21.59
CA VAL A 157 -45.26 0.27 -20.24
C VAL A 157 -44.14 0.38 -19.20
N THR A 158 -42.89 0.07 -19.58
CA THR A 158 -41.74 0.15 -18.66
C THR A 158 -40.56 0.81 -19.34
N LYS A 159 -39.90 1.73 -18.63
CA LYS A 159 -38.85 2.62 -19.14
C LYS A 159 -37.68 2.71 -18.16
N THR A 160 -37.26 1.57 -17.60
CA THR A 160 -36.20 1.53 -16.57
C THR A 160 -34.89 0.92 -17.09
N LEU A 161 -34.84 0.52 -18.36
CA LEU A 161 -33.65 -0.05 -18.97
C LEU A 161 -32.45 0.91 -18.88
N GLY A 162 -31.33 0.40 -18.37
CA GLY A 162 -30.11 1.18 -18.17
C GLY A 162 -30.12 2.06 -16.92
N GLN A 163 -31.14 1.97 -16.07
CA GLN A 163 -31.13 2.67 -14.78
C GLN A 163 -30.07 2.07 -13.86
N ALA A 164 -29.34 2.94 -13.18
CA ALA A 164 -28.37 2.57 -12.16
C ALA A 164 -29.00 2.72 -10.78
N GLN A 165 -28.78 1.73 -9.92
CA GLN A 165 -29.07 1.88 -8.49
C GLN A 165 -27.87 2.52 -7.79
N ALA A 166 -28.14 3.45 -6.88
CA ALA A 166 -27.10 3.96 -6.00
C ALA A 166 -26.45 2.80 -5.25
N THR A 167 -25.15 2.68 -5.35
CA THR A 167 -24.42 1.59 -4.69
C THR A 167 -23.20 2.12 -3.98
N LYS A 168 -22.92 1.51 -2.84
CA LYS A 168 -21.68 1.67 -2.11
C LYS A 168 -21.08 0.28 -1.94
N CYS A 169 -19.76 0.22 -1.81
CA CYS A 169 -19.11 -0.98 -1.30
C CYS A 169 -19.33 -1.12 0.21
N GLU A 170 -20.59 -1.33 0.61
CA GLU A 170 -21.04 -1.65 1.95
C GLU A 170 -21.72 -3.04 1.87
N GLU A 171 -20.97 -4.08 1.48
CA GLU A 171 -21.50 -5.45 1.55
C GLU A 171 -21.71 -5.82 3.03
N PRO A 172 -22.83 -6.47 3.43
CA PRO A 172 -23.11 -6.83 4.83
C PRO A 172 -22.07 -7.78 5.44
N GLN A 173 -21.17 -8.35 4.63
CA GLN A 173 -20.05 -9.19 5.06
C GLN A 173 -18.68 -8.53 4.93
N TYR A 174 -18.62 -7.31 4.38
CA TYR A 174 -17.39 -6.52 4.34
C TYR A 174 -17.34 -5.63 5.57
N ASN A 175 -16.74 -6.14 6.65
CA ASN A 175 -16.34 -5.31 7.78
C ASN A 175 -14.87 -4.90 7.59
N PRO A 176 -14.58 -3.62 7.29
CA PRO A 176 -13.21 -3.17 7.08
C PRO A 176 -12.32 -3.36 8.33
N ASN A 177 -12.91 -3.48 9.53
CA ASN A 177 -12.16 -3.74 10.76
C ASN A 177 -11.74 -5.21 10.94
N THR A 178 -12.36 -6.15 10.24
CA THR A 178 -12.05 -7.61 10.35
C THR A 178 -11.41 -8.15 9.08
N TYR A 179 -11.12 -7.28 8.12
CA TYR A 179 -10.48 -7.66 6.87
C TYR A 179 -8.96 -7.75 7.11
N PRO A 180 -8.30 -8.88 6.79
CA PRO A 180 -6.89 -9.09 7.13
C PRO A 180 -5.95 -8.03 6.56
N GLU A 181 -5.11 -7.47 7.43
CA GLU A 181 -4.10 -6.49 7.03
C GLU A 181 -3.00 -7.16 6.19
N PRO A 182 -2.57 -6.54 5.07
CA PRO A 182 -1.43 -7.04 4.32
C PRO A 182 -0.14 -6.92 5.14
N THR A 183 0.76 -7.88 4.96
CA THR A 183 2.11 -7.85 5.52
C THR A 183 3.11 -8.10 4.39
N LEU A 184 4.36 -7.69 4.54
CA LEU A 184 5.38 -7.87 3.50
C LEU A 184 5.59 -9.35 3.12
N ALA A 185 5.59 -10.23 4.13
CA ALA A 185 5.77 -11.66 3.91
C ALA A 185 4.59 -12.26 3.13
N ALA A 186 3.36 -11.84 3.45
CA ALA A 186 2.19 -12.27 2.71
C ALA A 186 2.10 -11.61 1.32
N ASP A 187 2.57 -10.37 1.17
CA ASP A 187 2.45 -9.60 -0.08
C ASP A 187 3.25 -10.22 -1.24
N SER A 188 4.43 -10.79 -0.93
CA SER A 188 5.24 -11.52 -1.91
C SER A 188 4.61 -12.82 -2.39
N GLU A 189 3.68 -13.39 -1.62
CA GLU A 189 2.99 -14.65 -1.92
C GLU A 189 1.52 -14.42 -2.33
N GLU A 190 1.07 -13.17 -2.35
CA GLU A 190 -0.29 -12.81 -2.75
C GLU A 190 -0.53 -13.32 -4.18
N GLN A 191 -1.74 -13.79 -4.45
CA GLN A 191 -2.13 -14.19 -5.80
C GLN A 191 -2.54 -12.98 -6.63
N ALA A 192 -2.39 -13.09 -7.95
CA ALA A 192 -2.92 -12.10 -8.86
C ALA A 192 -4.44 -11.96 -8.64
N PRO A 193 -4.96 -10.74 -8.53
CA PRO A 193 -6.38 -10.53 -8.32
C PRO A 193 -7.16 -10.93 -9.59
N PRO A 194 -8.44 -11.34 -9.46
CA PRO A 194 -9.22 -11.82 -10.59
C PRO A 194 -9.51 -10.68 -11.57
N PRO A 195 -9.67 -10.99 -12.87
CA PRO A 195 -10.04 -9.99 -13.86
C PRO A 195 -11.45 -9.46 -13.58
N GLY A 196 -11.71 -8.18 -13.81
CA GLY A 196 -13.06 -7.62 -13.69
C GLY A 196 -13.83 -7.65 -14.98
N LYS A 197 -13.90 -8.83 -15.59
CA LYS A 197 -14.73 -9.08 -16.75
C LYS A 197 -16.18 -9.21 -16.32
N LEU A 198 -17.05 -8.49 -17.02
CA LEU A 198 -18.50 -8.62 -16.95
C LEU A 198 -19.03 -8.99 -18.33
N ASN A 199 -20.21 -9.56 -18.37
CA ASN A 199 -20.97 -9.79 -19.58
C ASN A 199 -22.23 -8.96 -19.50
N SER A 200 -22.47 -8.10 -20.49
CA SER A 200 -23.78 -7.51 -20.70
C SER A 200 -24.68 -8.57 -21.30
N ASN A 201 -25.78 -8.87 -20.63
CA ASN A 201 -26.74 -9.87 -21.08
C ASN A 201 -28.06 -9.16 -21.39
N LEU A 202 -28.45 -9.20 -22.67
CA LEU A 202 -29.72 -8.69 -23.14
C LEU A 202 -30.70 -9.86 -23.24
N TYR A 203 -31.74 -9.81 -22.42
CA TYR A 203 -32.80 -10.79 -22.42
C TYR A 203 -34.07 -10.22 -23.02
N VAL A 204 -34.81 -11.05 -23.75
CA VAL A 204 -36.08 -10.70 -24.34
C VAL A 204 -37.12 -11.75 -24.00
N LYS A 205 -38.31 -11.31 -23.64
CA LYS A 205 -39.48 -12.14 -23.39
C LYS A 205 -40.64 -11.56 -24.18
N CYS A 206 -41.37 -12.44 -24.85
CA CYS A 206 -42.50 -12.04 -25.66
C CYS A 206 -43.80 -12.39 -24.96
N VAL A 207 -44.42 -11.43 -24.28
CA VAL A 207 -45.62 -11.68 -23.47
C VAL A 207 -46.86 -11.47 -24.33
N GLU A 208 -47.58 -12.54 -24.64
CA GLU A 208 -48.90 -12.45 -25.26
C GLU A 208 -50.02 -12.47 -24.22
N THR A 209 -51.08 -11.70 -24.45
CA THR A 209 -52.33 -11.79 -23.70
C THR A 209 -53.38 -12.45 -24.59
N GLY A 210 -53.65 -13.74 -24.38
CA GLY A 210 -54.62 -14.52 -25.17
C GLY A 210 -54.11 -15.89 -25.64
N SER A 211 -54.82 -16.51 -26.60
CA SER A 211 -54.55 -17.85 -27.15
C SER A 211 -53.56 -17.88 -28.32
N ALA A 212 -52.90 -16.77 -28.62
CA ALA A 212 -51.82 -16.75 -29.61
C ALA A 212 -50.58 -17.44 -29.01
N SER A 213 -49.86 -18.18 -29.85
CA SER A 213 -48.60 -18.82 -29.49
C SER A 213 -47.47 -18.24 -30.34
N PHE A 214 -46.31 -18.05 -29.72
CA PHE A 214 -45.10 -17.54 -30.38
C PHE A 214 -44.49 -18.47 -31.45
N THR A 215 -45.21 -19.55 -31.83
CA THR A 215 -44.80 -20.59 -32.77
C THR A 215 -44.51 -20.07 -34.17
N ASP A 216 -45.19 -19.01 -34.61
CA ASP A 216 -45.03 -18.44 -35.96
C ASP A 216 -44.03 -17.28 -36.01
N LYS A 217 -43.32 -17.02 -34.90
CA LYS A 217 -42.36 -15.90 -34.77
C LYS A 217 -43.00 -14.52 -34.99
N GLN A 218 -44.30 -14.39 -34.73
CA GLN A 218 -45.07 -13.15 -34.88
C GLN A 218 -45.56 -12.66 -33.52
N LEU A 219 -45.58 -11.34 -33.32
CA LEU A 219 -46.18 -10.71 -32.14
C LEU A 219 -47.61 -10.28 -32.47
N GLY A 220 -48.60 -10.93 -31.86
CA GLY A 220 -50.03 -10.60 -32.06
C GLY A 220 -50.41 -9.18 -31.61
N ASN A 221 -51.59 -8.71 -32.01
CA ASN A 221 -52.08 -7.34 -31.71
C ASN A 221 -52.26 -7.03 -30.21
N SER A 222 -52.28 -8.04 -29.34
CA SER A 222 -52.31 -7.91 -27.88
C SER A 222 -50.99 -8.32 -27.20
N GLY A 223 -49.95 -8.56 -27.99
CA GLY A 223 -48.63 -8.97 -27.53
C GLY A 223 -47.79 -7.79 -27.03
N SER A 224 -46.81 -8.09 -26.20
CA SER A 224 -45.80 -7.15 -25.74
C SER A 224 -44.41 -7.76 -25.78
N LEU A 225 -43.42 -6.92 -26.02
CA LEU A 225 -42.01 -7.28 -25.95
C LEU A 225 -41.45 -6.67 -24.67
N GLU A 226 -40.88 -7.52 -23.82
CA GLU A 226 -40.19 -7.11 -22.61
C GLU A 226 -38.71 -7.45 -22.74
N THR A 227 -37.86 -6.45 -22.57
CA THR A 227 -36.41 -6.55 -22.69
C THR A 227 -35.77 -6.23 -21.35
N ASN A 228 -34.85 -7.06 -20.88
CA ASN A 228 -34.05 -6.83 -19.68
C ASN A 228 -32.58 -6.74 -20.04
N LEU A 229 -31.87 -5.83 -19.39
CA LEU A 229 -30.42 -5.74 -19.45
C LEU A 229 -29.84 -6.03 -18.07
N THR A 230 -28.86 -6.92 -18.00
CA THR A 230 -28.05 -7.14 -16.79
C THR A 230 -26.57 -7.15 -17.12
N PHE A 231 -25.74 -6.89 -16.11
CA PHE A 231 -24.29 -7.02 -16.18
C PHE A 231 -23.82 -7.99 -15.12
N GLU A 232 -23.33 -9.15 -15.54
CA GLU A 232 -23.02 -10.27 -14.65
C GLU A 232 -21.64 -10.85 -14.97
N GLN A 233 -21.00 -11.53 -14.01
CA GLN A 233 -19.74 -12.22 -14.28
C GLN A 233 -19.93 -13.40 -15.25
N ALA A 234 -21.10 -14.08 -15.16
CA ALA A 234 -21.42 -15.20 -16.02
C ALA A 234 -21.85 -14.73 -17.42
N LYS A 235 -21.29 -15.39 -18.44
CA LYS A 235 -21.74 -15.22 -19.83
C LYS A 235 -22.98 -16.07 -20.07
N SER A 236 -24.07 -15.44 -20.49
CA SER A 236 -25.29 -16.17 -20.83
C SER A 236 -25.19 -16.84 -22.20
N THR A 237 -25.75 -18.03 -22.33
CA THR A 237 -25.80 -18.74 -23.61
C THR A 237 -26.93 -18.17 -24.46
N LEU A 238 -26.62 -17.82 -25.71
CA LEU A 238 -27.63 -17.33 -26.65
C LEU A 238 -28.74 -18.37 -26.84
N THR A 239 -29.99 -17.91 -26.77
CA THR A 239 -31.12 -18.79 -27.04
C THR A 239 -31.31 -18.93 -28.55
N THR A 240 -31.24 -20.16 -29.05
CA THR A 240 -31.49 -20.50 -30.45
C THR A 240 -32.94 -20.90 -30.72
N ASP A 241 -33.63 -21.40 -29.70
CA ASP A 241 -34.95 -22.00 -29.83
C ASP A 241 -36.01 -21.10 -29.18
N TRP A 242 -37.02 -20.75 -29.97
CA TRP A 242 -38.20 -19.99 -29.54
C TRP A 242 -39.40 -20.91 -29.68
N ASP A 243 -40.12 -21.16 -28.59
CA ASP A 243 -41.17 -22.16 -28.51
C ASP A 243 -42.47 -21.59 -27.92
N THR A 244 -43.45 -22.47 -27.71
CA THR A 244 -44.73 -22.08 -27.12
C THR A 244 -44.59 -21.53 -25.70
N GLN A 245 -43.50 -21.80 -24.97
CA GLN A 245 -43.24 -21.29 -23.62
C GLN A 245 -42.49 -19.96 -23.60
N SER A 246 -42.08 -19.42 -24.75
CA SER A 246 -41.38 -18.13 -24.86
C SER A 246 -42.13 -16.93 -24.29
N HIS A 247 -43.42 -17.09 -23.98
CA HIS A 247 -44.23 -16.09 -23.29
C HIS A 247 -44.07 -16.05 -21.76
N THR A 248 -43.47 -17.09 -21.18
CA THR A 248 -43.24 -17.21 -19.73
C THR A 248 -41.78 -17.07 -19.31
N LYS A 249 -40.83 -17.09 -20.26
CA LYS A 249 -39.40 -17.11 -19.98
C LYS A 249 -38.66 -16.03 -20.76
N PHE A 250 -37.61 -15.51 -20.14
CA PHE A 250 -36.67 -14.63 -20.81
C PHE A 250 -35.66 -15.46 -21.62
N HIS A 251 -35.48 -15.10 -22.89
CA HIS A 251 -34.50 -15.65 -23.80
C HIS A 251 -33.30 -14.72 -23.90
N THR A 252 -32.10 -15.26 -23.88
CA THR A 252 -30.87 -14.47 -24.09
C THR A 252 -30.73 -14.13 -25.57
N LEU A 253 -30.90 -12.86 -25.90
CA LEU A 253 -30.81 -12.35 -27.27
C LEU A 253 -29.37 -11.99 -27.66
N SER A 254 -28.62 -11.41 -26.73
CA SER A 254 -27.24 -11.00 -26.96
C SER A 254 -26.44 -11.07 -25.67
N THR A 255 -25.14 -11.37 -25.80
CA THR A 255 -24.18 -11.30 -24.72
C THR A 255 -22.88 -10.66 -25.24
N CYS A 256 -22.32 -9.71 -24.49
CA CYS A 256 -21.05 -9.07 -24.85
C CYS A 256 -20.15 -8.97 -23.63
N GLU A 257 -18.89 -9.39 -23.78
CA GLU A 257 -17.89 -9.26 -22.72
C GLU A 257 -17.38 -7.82 -22.63
N LEU A 258 -17.26 -7.34 -21.41
CA LEU A 258 -16.76 -6.02 -21.04
C LEU A 258 -15.61 -6.23 -20.05
N ASP A 259 -14.41 -5.84 -20.46
CA ASP A 259 -13.26 -5.81 -19.56
C ASP A 259 -13.05 -4.38 -19.07
N ILE A 260 -13.49 -4.11 -17.84
CA ILE A 260 -13.39 -2.77 -17.23
C ILE A 260 -12.01 -2.56 -16.60
N LEU A 261 -11.35 -3.64 -16.14
CA LEU A 261 -10.06 -3.53 -15.49
C LEU A 261 -8.88 -3.54 -16.46
N CYS A 262 -9.02 -4.23 -17.60
CA CYS A 262 -7.90 -4.57 -18.47
C CYS A 262 -6.73 -5.12 -17.61
N ASP A 263 -5.51 -4.66 -17.87
CA ASP A 263 -4.32 -5.12 -17.14
C ASP A 263 -4.07 -4.39 -15.81
N ASN A 264 -4.85 -3.35 -15.46
CA ASN A 264 -4.56 -2.47 -14.30
C ASN A 264 -4.42 -3.23 -12.97
N ALA A 265 -5.27 -4.23 -12.75
CA ALA A 265 -5.22 -5.07 -11.54
C ALA A 265 -3.95 -5.92 -11.50
N SER A 266 -3.55 -6.49 -12.64
CA SER A 266 -2.34 -7.30 -12.75
C SER A 266 -1.08 -6.45 -12.63
N ASP A 267 -1.09 -5.25 -13.18
CA ASP A 267 0.04 -4.31 -13.12
C ASP A 267 0.24 -3.75 -11.73
N ALA A 268 -0.84 -3.36 -11.04
CA ALA A 268 -0.79 -2.98 -9.64
C ALA A 268 -0.23 -4.13 -8.78
N HIS A 269 -0.70 -5.36 -9.02
CA HIS A 269 -0.22 -6.54 -8.30
C HIS A 269 1.29 -6.77 -8.49
N LYS A 270 1.78 -6.74 -9.73
CA LYS A 270 3.21 -6.89 -10.06
C LYS A 270 4.06 -5.80 -9.43
N GLN A 271 3.62 -4.54 -9.50
CA GLN A 271 4.36 -3.42 -8.91
C GLN A 271 4.48 -3.55 -7.39
N LEU A 272 3.39 -3.94 -6.72
CA LEU A 272 3.40 -4.18 -5.26
C LEU A 272 4.34 -5.33 -4.88
N GLN A 273 4.35 -6.44 -5.64
CA GLN A 273 5.30 -7.54 -5.42
C GLN A 273 6.76 -7.10 -5.65
N ALA A 274 7.02 -6.28 -6.67
CA ALA A 274 8.36 -5.75 -6.92
C ALA A 274 8.84 -4.88 -5.76
N LEU A 275 7.95 -4.08 -5.14
CA LEU A 275 8.31 -3.30 -3.94
C LEU A 275 8.72 -4.19 -2.75
N ALA A 276 8.06 -5.33 -2.54
CA ALA A 276 8.45 -6.29 -1.50
C ALA A 276 9.88 -6.81 -1.70
N ALA A 277 10.27 -7.03 -2.96
CA ALA A 277 11.54 -7.63 -3.33
C ALA A 277 12.70 -6.61 -3.40
N GLU A 278 12.48 -5.47 -4.05
CA GLU A 278 13.54 -4.58 -4.54
C GLU A 278 13.76 -3.34 -3.67
N HIS A 279 12.73 -2.86 -2.97
CA HIS A 279 12.76 -1.58 -2.26
C HIS A 279 12.74 -1.75 -0.74
N LYS A 280 13.66 -2.58 -0.24
CA LYS A 280 13.80 -2.84 1.20
C LYS A 280 14.37 -1.62 1.94
N LEU A 281 13.65 -1.18 2.97
CA LEU A 281 14.02 -0.07 3.85
C LEU A 281 14.71 -0.56 5.14
N ASP A 282 15.40 -1.70 5.09
CA ASP A 282 15.91 -2.40 6.28
C ASP A 282 16.91 -1.55 7.08
N SER A 283 17.68 -0.67 6.43
CA SER A 283 18.62 0.21 7.14
C SER A 283 17.89 1.32 7.90
N CYS A 284 16.69 1.70 7.45
CA CYS A 284 15.88 2.72 8.09
C CYS A 284 15.16 2.23 9.34
N ASN A 285 14.98 0.92 9.52
CA ASN A 285 14.35 0.34 10.71
C ASN A 285 15.32 0.20 11.89
N LYS A 286 16.58 0.63 11.71
CA LYS A 286 17.65 0.47 12.69
C LYS A 286 17.81 1.76 13.49
N ASP A 287 17.63 1.67 14.80
CA ASP A 287 17.90 2.76 15.73
C ASP A 287 19.40 2.85 16.01
N ILE A 288 20.01 4.00 15.71
CA ILE A 288 21.44 4.23 15.97
C ILE A 288 21.76 4.51 17.43
N SER A 289 20.77 4.61 18.32
CA SER A 289 21.01 4.63 19.77
C SER A 289 21.18 3.22 20.34
N ASP A 290 20.83 2.19 19.56
CA ASP A 290 21.05 0.79 19.90
C ASP A 290 22.37 0.29 19.29
N TYR A 291 23.27 -0.14 20.16
CA TYR A 291 24.57 -0.68 19.79
C TYR A 291 24.49 -1.86 18.80
N THR A 292 23.47 -2.72 18.92
CA THR A 292 23.31 -3.91 18.06
C THR A 292 23.14 -3.55 16.59
N ASN A 293 22.60 -2.36 16.31
CA ASN A 293 22.42 -1.84 14.97
C ASN A 293 23.67 -1.18 14.38
N ILE A 294 24.56 -0.71 15.24
CA ILE A 294 25.77 0.06 14.90
C ILE A 294 26.97 -0.87 14.72
N ALA A 295 27.12 -1.86 15.61
CA ALA A 295 28.25 -2.77 15.60
C ALA A 295 28.32 -3.55 14.28
N GLY A 296 29.47 -3.53 13.63
CA GLY A 296 29.67 -4.17 12.33
C GLY A 296 29.16 -3.39 11.13
N GLN A 297 28.76 -2.12 11.29
CA GLN A 297 28.52 -1.23 10.15
C GLN A 297 29.81 -0.54 9.70
N GLY A 298 30.06 -0.54 8.39
CA GLY A 298 31.22 0.12 7.79
C GLY A 298 32.54 -0.40 8.36
N ASP A 299 33.51 0.49 8.54
CA ASP A 299 34.83 0.18 9.07
C ASP A 299 34.90 0.18 10.60
N TRP A 300 33.82 -0.27 11.28
CA TRP A 300 33.70 -0.30 12.73
C TRP A 300 34.96 -0.82 13.42
N ASP A 301 35.48 -1.97 12.99
CA ASP A 301 36.64 -2.63 13.61
C ASP A 301 37.93 -1.79 13.47
N LEU A 302 38.09 -1.09 12.35
CA LEU A 302 39.24 -0.21 12.11
C LEU A 302 39.16 1.03 13.01
N PHE A 303 37.99 1.65 13.12
CA PHE A 303 37.79 2.80 14.01
C PHE A 303 37.90 2.40 15.49
N ALA A 304 37.40 1.23 15.87
CA ALA A 304 37.57 0.70 17.22
C ALA A 304 39.05 0.45 17.54
N LEU A 305 39.82 -0.10 16.59
CA LEU A 305 41.27 -0.26 16.73
C LEU A 305 42.01 1.07 16.92
N LYS A 306 41.67 2.08 16.12
CA LYS A 306 42.29 3.41 16.22
C LYS A 306 41.94 4.11 17.52
N ALA A 307 40.66 4.16 17.87
CA ALA A 307 40.16 4.99 18.96
C ALA A 307 40.28 4.31 20.34
N LEU A 308 39.89 3.04 20.46
CA LEU A 308 39.87 2.34 21.75
C LEU A 308 41.26 1.83 22.15
N LEU A 309 42.07 1.40 21.17
CA LEU A 309 43.41 0.84 21.40
C LEU A 309 44.54 1.82 21.09
N GLY A 310 44.23 3.05 20.65
CA GLY A 310 45.22 4.09 20.35
C GLY A 310 46.14 3.76 19.17
N LYS A 311 45.72 2.88 18.25
CA LYS A 311 46.52 2.46 17.10
C LYS A 311 46.21 3.31 15.86
N THR A 312 46.43 4.62 15.95
CA THR A 312 46.01 5.63 14.95
C THR A 312 46.52 5.37 13.53
N GLU A 313 47.76 4.88 13.40
CA GLU A 313 48.45 4.62 12.13
C GLU A 313 48.00 3.35 11.40
N LYS A 314 47.08 2.56 11.96
CA LYS A 314 46.65 1.30 11.33
C LYS A 314 45.68 1.57 10.19
N GLU A 315 45.82 0.85 9.08
CA GLU A 315 44.90 0.92 7.93
C GLU A 315 44.08 -0.36 7.74
N SER A 316 44.38 -1.41 8.52
CA SER A 316 43.70 -2.72 8.45
C SER A 316 43.60 -3.38 9.83
N THR A 317 42.65 -4.31 9.96
CA THR A 317 42.32 -5.05 11.19
C THR A 317 42.88 -6.48 11.21
N THR A 318 43.60 -6.90 10.16
CA THR A 318 44.16 -8.26 10.04
C THR A 318 44.94 -8.68 11.31
N GLY A 319 44.52 -9.80 11.92
CA GLY A 319 45.19 -10.41 13.08
C GLY A 319 44.87 -9.78 14.45
N LYS A 320 43.84 -8.93 14.59
CA LYS A 320 43.55 -8.21 15.86
C LYS A 320 42.13 -8.37 16.44
N THR A 321 41.31 -9.26 15.87
CA THR A 321 39.89 -9.46 16.26
C THR A 321 39.70 -9.77 17.75
N GLY A 322 40.55 -10.60 18.37
CA GLY A 322 40.44 -10.94 19.80
C GLY A 322 40.66 -9.76 20.76
N ILE A 323 41.63 -8.89 20.46
CA ILE A 323 41.97 -7.72 21.32
C ILE A 323 40.93 -6.61 21.13
N GLN A 324 40.41 -6.43 19.92
CA GLN A 324 39.33 -5.49 19.63
C GLN A 324 38.05 -5.86 20.38
N ASN A 325 37.71 -7.14 20.46
CA ASN A 325 36.54 -7.62 21.22
C ASN A 325 36.65 -7.31 22.72
N ALA A 326 37.83 -7.47 23.32
CA ALA A 326 38.05 -7.13 24.72
C ALA A 326 37.94 -5.61 24.98
N ALA A 327 38.53 -4.78 24.10
CA ALA A 327 38.42 -3.33 24.20
C ALA A 327 36.98 -2.82 24.00
N ALA A 328 36.25 -3.41 23.06
CA ALA A 328 34.84 -3.14 22.86
C ALA A 328 33.99 -3.57 24.08
N ALA A 329 34.28 -4.72 24.68
CA ALA A 329 33.61 -5.17 25.89
C ALA A 329 33.89 -4.24 27.09
N ALA A 330 35.11 -3.72 27.23
CA ALA A 330 35.43 -2.73 28.25
C ALA A 330 34.74 -1.38 28.01
N ALA A 331 34.62 -0.96 26.74
CA ALA A 331 34.00 0.31 26.36
C ALA A 331 32.47 0.28 26.45
N TYR A 332 31.84 -0.84 26.07
CA TYR A 332 30.40 -0.94 25.82
C TYR A 332 29.70 -2.03 26.66
N GLY A 333 30.45 -2.80 27.45
CA GLY A 333 29.97 -3.91 28.29
C GLY A 333 30.19 -5.29 27.66
N THR A 334 30.38 -6.32 28.49
CA THR A 334 30.37 -7.72 28.04
C THR A 334 28.98 -8.08 27.54
N GLY A 335 28.87 -8.59 26.31
CA GLY A 335 27.56 -8.72 25.66
C GLY A 335 26.87 -7.38 25.37
N ARG A 336 27.57 -6.25 25.57
CA ARG A 336 27.18 -4.89 25.19
C ARG A 336 25.99 -4.32 25.97
N THR A 337 25.72 -4.87 27.15
CA THR A 337 24.59 -4.52 28.04
C THR A 337 24.66 -3.13 28.66
N THR A 338 25.81 -2.45 28.58
CA THR A 338 26.03 -1.16 29.26
C THR A 338 26.23 0.01 28.29
N PHE A 339 26.01 -0.18 26.98
CA PHE A 339 26.16 0.88 25.98
C PHE A 339 25.35 2.14 26.32
N THR A 340 24.06 1.97 26.67
CA THR A 340 23.19 3.09 27.05
C THR A 340 23.77 3.87 28.23
N THR A 341 24.27 3.17 29.24
CA THR A 341 24.81 3.79 30.47
C THR A 341 26.18 4.44 30.26
N ASN A 342 27.04 3.80 29.47
CA ASN A 342 28.45 4.16 29.30
C ASN A 342 28.70 5.15 28.17
N VAL A 343 27.80 5.21 27.19
CA VAL A 343 27.92 6.04 25.99
C VAL A 343 26.72 6.96 25.84
N TRP A 344 25.51 6.42 25.70
CA TRP A 344 24.33 7.22 25.36
C TRP A 344 23.99 8.28 26.42
N ARG A 345 23.89 7.87 27.68
CA ARG A 345 23.66 8.80 28.80
C ARG A 345 24.77 9.84 28.94
N LYS A 346 26.03 9.47 28.66
CA LYS A 346 27.15 10.42 28.69
C LYS A 346 27.07 11.44 27.55
N ILE A 347 26.61 11.04 26.35
CA ILE A 347 26.30 11.98 25.26
C ILE A 347 25.27 12.99 25.77
N GLU A 348 24.16 12.51 26.33
CA GLU A 348 23.05 13.34 26.80
C GLU A 348 23.47 14.33 27.89
N GLN A 349 24.32 13.91 28.82
CA GLN A 349 24.85 14.73 29.91
C GLN A 349 25.99 15.67 29.50
N THR A 350 26.53 15.53 28.28
CA THR A 350 27.59 16.41 27.81
C THR A 350 27.05 17.83 27.67
N LYS A 351 27.72 18.79 28.30
CA LYS A 351 27.36 20.20 28.24
C LYS A 351 27.98 20.85 27.00
N VAL A 352 27.17 21.55 26.24
CA VAL A 352 27.58 22.30 25.05
C VAL A 352 27.14 23.77 25.17
N PRO A 353 27.91 24.70 24.60
CA PRO A 353 27.54 26.10 24.59
C PRO A 353 26.32 26.36 23.68
N THR A 354 25.38 27.15 24.19
CA THR A 354 24.16 27.60 23.51
C THR A 354 23.99 29.10 23.70
N GLY A 355 23.42 29.78 22.70
CA GLY A 355 23.08 31.20 22.82
C GLY A 355 21.67 31.38 23.41
N GLU A 356 21.55 32.02 24.57
CA GLU A 356 20.27 32.40 25.18
C GLU A 356 20.31 33.86 25.63
N ASN A 357 19.29 34.64 25.25
CA ASN A 357 19.17 36.05 25.61
C ASN A 357 20.44 36.88 25.32
N GLY A 358 21.17 36.54 24.25
CA GLY A 358 22.42 37.22 23.87
C GLY A 358 23.68 36.79 24.64
N ASN A 359 23.58 35.82 25.55
CA ASN A 359 24.70 35.28 26.32
C ASN A 359 24.95 33.79 26.01
N GLU A 360 26.19 33.34 26.17
CA GLU A 360 26.54 31.92 26.07
C GLU A 360 26.21 31.20 27.39
N THR A 361 25.36 30.18 27.32
CA THR A 361 25.01 29.29 28.44
C THR A 361 25.39 27.85 28.10
N LEU A 362 25.78 27.07 29.11
CA LEU A 362 26.07 25.64 28.93
C LEU A 362 24.82 24.82 29.22
N LYS A 363 24.38 24.03 28.23
CA LYS A 363 23.25 23.12 28.35
C LYS A 363 23.62 21.69 28.03
N GLU A 364 22.96 20.76 28.69
CA GLU A 364 23.07 19.33 28.37
C GLU A 364 22.46 19.05 26.99
N ILE A 365 23.12 18.21 26.19
CA ILE A 365 22.64 17.78 24.87
C ILE A 365 21.23 17.13 24.93
N SER A 366 20.87 16.55 26.07
CA SER A 366 19.52 16.02 26.33
C SER A 366 18.42 17.08 26.16
N THR A 367 18.72 18.35 26.47
CA THR A 367 17.78 19.48 26.48
C THR A 367 17.65 20.22 25.14
N LEU A 368 18.34 19.72 24.10
CA LEU A 368 18.39 20.31 22.75
C LEU A 368 17.45 19.66 21.72
#